data_AF-A0A963DXK0-F1
#
_entry.id   AF-A0A963DXK0-F1
#
_cell.length_a   1.000
_cell.length_b   1.000
_cell.length_c   1.000
_cell.angle_alpha   90.00
_cell.angle_beta   90.00
_cell.angle_gamma   90.00
#
_symmetry.space_group_name_H-M   'P 1'
#
loop_
_entity.id
_entity.type
_entity.pdbx_description
1 polymer ?
#
loop_
_entity_poly.entity_id
_entity_poly.type
_entity_poly.pdbx_seq_one_letter_code
_entity_poly.pdbx_strand_id
1 'polypeptide(L)'
;MRRHPDLVPLSREHHAPLRLGRHLLAGQGRDDLAQMLPSLSAHFRHEERTLLPVLEAHAEHALASRLRGEHETLASLLAAASRGECMAQAGRALIDHVRFEERVLFPCLEALFEETVP
;
A
#
# COMPACT_ATOMS: atom_id res chain seq x y z
N MET A 1 10.16 -17.00 -7.03
CA MET A 1 8.79 -17.35 -6.61
C MET A 1 7.82 -16.58 -7.48
N ARG A 2 6.74 -17.21 -7.98
CA ARG A 2 5.64 -16.48 -8.64
C ARG A 2 4.68 -16.06 -7.53
N ARG A 3 4.27 -14.79 -7.52
CA ARG A 3 3.35 -14.27 -6.51
C ARG A 3 2.02 -15.04 -6.51
N HIS A 4 1.44 -15.28 -5.33
CA HIS A 4 0.15 -15.98 -5.20
C HIS A 4 -0.93 -15.30 -6.07
N PRO A 5 -1.82 -16.04 -6.77
CA PRO A 5 -2.80 -15.48 -7.68
C PRO A 5 -3.63 -14.33 -7.08
N ASP A 6 -3.97 -14.41 -5.79
CA ASP A 6 -4.76 -13.40 -5.09
C ASP A 6 -3.98 -12.09 -4.81
N LEU A 7 -2.65 -12.14 -4.81
CA LEU A 7 -1.77 -10.99 -4.57
C LEU A 7 -1.26 -10.35 -5.87
N VAL A 8 -1.36 -11.05 -7.00
CA VAL A 8 -0.94 -10.53 -8.31
C VAL A 8 -1.70 -9.26 -8.72
N PRO A 9 -3.04 -9.16 -8.57
CA PRO A 9 -3.78 -7.94 -8.90
C PRO A 9 -3.31 -6.74 -8.07
N LEU A 10 -3.19 -6.91 -6.75
CA LEU A 10 -2.75 -5.87 -5.82
C LEU A 10 -1.34 -5.35 -6.19
N SER A 11 -0.41 -6.27 -6.39
CA SER A 11 0.97 -5.93 -6.76
C SER A 11 1.08 -5.18 -8.10
N ARG A 12 0.20 -5.46 -9.08
CA ARG A 12 0.18 -4.73 -10.36
C ARG A 12 -0.27 -3.28 -10.19
N GLU A 13 -1.16 -3.02 -9.24
CA GLU A 13 -1.66 -1.67 -8.96
C GLU A 13 -0.60 -0.76 -8.34
N HIS A 14 0.50 -1.31 -7.77
CA HIS A 14 1.62 -0.56 -7.19
C HIS A 14 2.49 0.24 -8.17
N HIS A 15 2.45 -0.06 -9.47
CA HIS A 15 3.31 0.62 -10.46
C HIS A 15 3.01 2.13 -10.56
N ALA A 16 1.74 2.51 -10.59
CA ALA A 16 1.34 3.91 -10.69
C ALA A 16 1.63 4.69 -9.38
N PRO A 17 1.27 4.20 -8.18
CA PRO A 17 1.64 4.79 -6.90
C PRO A 17 3.16 5.01 -6.74
N LEU A 18 4.00 4.04 -7.13
CA LEU A 18 5.46 4.22 -7.07
C LEU A 18 5.96 5.36 -7.96
N ARG A 19 5.38 5.51 -9.15
CA ARG A 19 5.74 6.58 -10.07
C ARG A 19 5.30 7.95 -9.53
N LEU A 20 4.08 8.01 -9.01
CA LEU A 20 3.55 9.19 -8.32
C LEU A 20 4.42 9.59 -7.13
N GLY A 21 4.80 8.62 -6.28
CA GLY A 21 5.65 8.88 -5.11
C GLY A 21 7.01 9.48 -5.48
N ARG A 22 7.59 9.08 -6.61
CA ARG A 22 8.84 9.69 -7.13
C ARG A 22 8.64 11.14 -7.58
N HIS A 23 7.51 11.44 -8.23
CA HIS A 23 7.18 12.82 -8.61
C HIS A 23 6.96 13.70 -7.38
N LEU A 24 6.20 13.21 -6.39
CA LEU A 24 5.94 13.92 -5.13
C LEU A 24 7.24 14.18 -4.34
N LEU A 25 8.16 13.22 -4.32
CA LEU A 25 9.51 13.41 -3.75
C LEU A 25 10.29 14.56 -4.39
N ALA A 26 10.11 14.77 -5.70
CA ALA A 26 10.71 15.88 -6.44
C ALA A 26 9.90 17.19 -6.32
N GLY A 27 8.84 17.22 -5.51
CA GLY A 27 7.94 18.38 -5.38
C GLY A 27 7.01 18.60 -6.56
N GLN A 28 6.77 17.56 -7.38
CA GLN A 28 5.95 17.59 -8.59
C GLN A 28 4.75 16.63 -8.46
N GLY A 29 3.88 16.58 -9.47
CA GLY A 29 2.81 15.57 -9.56
C GLY A 29 1.60 15.83 -8.65
N ARG A 30 1.37 17.08 -8.24
CA ARG A 30 0.19 17.47 -7.46
C ARG A 30 -1.12 17.18 -8.19
N ASP A 31 -1.20 17.53 -9.47
CA ASP A 31 -2.41 17.32 -10.27
C ASP A 31 -2.65 15.83 -10.56
N ASP A 32 -1.58 15.06 -10.75
CA ASP A 32 -1.63 13.60 -10.85
C ASP A 32 -2.14 12.99 -9.54
N LEU A 33 -1.64 13.47 -8.39
CA LEU A 33 -2.09 13.03 -7.07
C LEU A 33 -3.58 13.31 -6.88
N ALA A 34 -4.05 14.51 -7.23
CA ALA A 34 -5.46 14.87 -7.10
C ALA A 34 -6.37 13.93 -7.89
N GLN A 35 -5.95 13.52 -9.09
CA GLN A 35 -6.66 12.55 -9.93
C GLN A 35 -6.58 11.12 -9.39
N MET A 36 -5.45 10.73 -8.81
CA MET A 36 -5.20 9.37 -8.33
C MET A 36 -5.74 9.10 -6.92
N LEU A 37 -5.99 10.14 -6.11
CA LEU A 37 -6.45 10.01 -4.72
C LEU A 37 -7.63 9.04 -4.53
N PRO A 38 -8.73 9.12 -5.32
CA PRO A 38 -9.84 8.18 -5.19
C PRO A 38 -9.44 6.72 -5.44
N SER A 39 -8.57 6.48 -6.42
CA SER A 39 -8.08 5.15 -6.75
C SER A 39 -7.13 4.62 -5.67
N LEU A 40 -6.25 5.45 -5.11
CA LEU A 40 -5.40 5.08 -3.97
C LEU A 40 -6.22 4.70 -2.75
N SER A 41 -7.23 5.50 -2.40
CA SER A 41 -8.13 5.17 -1.30
C SER A 41 -8.95 3.91 -1.56
N ALA A 42 -9.34 3.63 -2.81
CA ALA A 42 -10.02 2.39 -3.16
C ALA A 42 -9.09 1.17 -3.04
N HIS A 43 -7.83 1.31 -3.44
CA HIS A 43 -6.79 0.31 -3.32
C HIS A 43 -6.53 -0.08 -1.85
N PHE A 44 -6.25 0.90 -0.98
CA PHE A 44 -6.03 0.65 0.46
C PHE A 44 -7.20 -0.09 1.12
N ARG A 45 -8.44 0.31 0.80
CA ARG A 45 -9.64 -0.40 1.30
C ARG A 45 -9.76 -1.81 0.75
N HIS A 46 -9.35 -2.04 -0.49
CA HIS A 46 -9.35 -3.37 -1.06
C HIS A 46 -8.36 -4.28 -0.34
N GLU A 47 -7.15 -3.79 -0.11
CA GLU A 47 -6.11 -4.50 0.65
C GLU A 47 -6.57 -4.79 2.06
N GLU A 48 -7.10 -3.80 2.78
CA GLU A 48 -7.60 -4.01 4.13
C GLU A 48 -8.69 -5.08 4.19
N ARG A 49 -9.65 -5.03 3.26
CA ARG A 49 -10.75 -6.00 3.19
C ARG A 49 -10.28 -7.42 2.88
N THR A 50 -9.23 -7.55 2.08
CA THR A 50 -8.76 -8.85 1.59
C THR A 50 -7.69 -9.45 2.49
N LEU A 51 -6.76 -8.63 3.00
CA LEU A 51 -5.54 -9.08 3.67
C LEU A 51 -5.70 -9.13 5.19
N LEU A 52 -6.38 -8.15 5.81
CA LEU A 52 -6.52 -8.13 7.27
C LEU A 52 -7.20 -9.39 7.83
N PRO A 53 -8.28 -9.93 7.25
CA PRO A 53 -8.90 -11.15 7.77
C PRO A 53 -7.93 -12.34 7.82
N VAL A 54 -7.03 -12.46 6.84
CA VAL A 54 -6.03 -13.53 6.79
C VAL A 54 -4.98 -13.32 7.87
N LEU A 55 -4.45 -12.10 8.00
CA LEU A 55 -3.45 -11.79 9.03
C LEU A 55 -4.01 -12.04 10.44
N GLU A 56 -5.24 -11.59 10.71
CA GLU A 56 -5.88 -11.78 12.03
C GLU A 56 -6.16 -13.26 12.32
N ALA A 57 -6.58 -14.05 11.33
CA ALA A 57 -6.82 -15.48 11.49
C ALA A 57 -5.55 -16.27 11.83
N HIS A 58 -4.38 -15.79 11.39
CA HIS A 58 -3.07 -16.39 11.64
C HIS A 58 -2.28 -15.67 12.75
N ALA A 59 -2.93 -14.80 13.54
CA ALA A 59 -2.31 -14.05 14.64
C ALA A 59 -1.14 -13.11 14.24
N GLU A 60 -1.07 -12.70 12.97
CA GLU A 60 -0.12 -11.71 12.43
C GLU A 60 -0.54 -10.26 12.77
N HIS A 61 -0.89 -10.00 14.04
CA HIS A 61 -1.45 -8.73 14.50
C HIS A 61 -0.52 -7.54 14.28
N ALA A 62 0.80 -7.75 14.34
CA ALA A 62 1.78 -6.70 14.10
C ALA A 62 1.75 -6.20 12.65
N LEU A 63 1.62 -7.12 11.68
CA LEU A 63 1.49 -6.77 10.26
C LEU A 63 0.13 -6.14 9.97
N ALA A 64 -0.95 -6.66 10.56
CA ALA A 64 -2.28 -6.08 10.43
C ALA A 64 -2.36 -4.64 10.98
N SER A 65 -1.78 -4.40 12.16
CA SER A 65 -1.70 -3.07 12.76
C SER A 65 -0.85 -2.12 11.91
N ARG A 66 0.29 -2.59 11.40
CA ARG A 66 1.16 -1.80 10.54
C ARG A 66 0.48 -1.39 9.24
N LEU A 67 -0.18 -2.32 8.55
CA LEU A 67 -0.88 -2.03 7.29
C LEU A 67 -1.89 -0.90 7.47
N ARG A 68 -2.78 -1.05 8.47
CA ARG A 68 -3.80 -0.04 8.79
C ARG A 68 -3.17 1.30 9.18
N GLY A 69 -2.13 1.28 10.02
CA GLY A 69 -1.45 2.50 10.46
C GLY A 69 -0.73 3.25 9.32
N GLU A 70 -0.10 2.52 8.39
CA GLU A 70 0.51 3.12 7.20
C GLU A 70 -0.56 3.71 6.27
N HIS A 71 -1.70 3.06 6.07
CA HIS A 71 -2.82 3.61 5.29
C HIS A 71 -3.43 4.88 5.89
N GLU A 72 -3.67 4.92 7.20
CA GLU A 72 -4.18 6.11 7.89
C GLU A 72 -3.20 7.29 7.76
N THR A 73 -1.91 7.01 7.93
CA THR A 73 -0.84 7.99 7.76
C THR A 73 -0.78 8.49 6.31
N LEU A 74 -0.83 7.59 5.33
CA LEU A 74 -0.84 7.93 3.91
C LEU A 74 -2.04 8.76 3.51
N ALA A 75 -3.25 8.41 3.97
CA ALA A 75 -4.44 9.17 3.70
C ALA A 75 -4.28 10.64 4.14
N SER A 76 -3.71 10.86 5.32
CA SER A 76 -3.46 12.20 5.87
C SER A 76 -2.40 12.96 5.07
N LEU A 77 -1.27 12.31 4.74
CA LEU A 77 -0.17 12.92 3.98
C LEU A 77 -0.56 13.23 2.53
N LEU A 78 -1.28 12.33 1.87
CA LEU A 78 -1.73 12.51 0.49
C LEU A 78 -2.80 13.61 0.39
N ALA A 79 -3.67 13.74 1.41
CA ALA A 79 -4.60 14.86 1.49
C ALA A 79 -3.88 16.21 1.70
N ALA A 80 -2.79 16.26 2.46
CA ALA A 80 -1.96 17.46 2.59
C ALA A 80 -1.22 17.77 1.28
N ALA A 81 -0.64 16.75 0.65
CA ALA A 81 0.02 16.86 -0.63
C ALA A 81 -0.92 17.35 -1.74
N SER A 82 -2.19 16.97 -1.78
CA SER A 82 -3.11 17.54 -2.79
C SER A 82 -3.30 19.07 -2.68
N ARG A 83 -2.99 19.66 -1.51
CA ARG A 83 -3.03 21.10 -1.28
C ARG A 83 -1.71 21.84 -1.52
N GLY A 84 -0.61 21.14 -1.75
CA GLY A 84 0.72 21.78 -1.84
C GLY A 84 1.66 21.45 -0.67
N GLU A 85 1.18 20.75 0.36
CA GLU A 85 1.88 20.59 1.64
C GLU A 85 2.54 19.20 1.74
N CYS A 86 3.68 19.07 2.41
CA CYS A 86 4.27 17.77 2.75
C CYS A 86 4.49 16.80 1.56
N MET A 87 4.60 17.30 0.32
CA MET A 87 4.75 16.50 -0.90
C MET A 87 5.84 15.43 -0.79
N ALA A 88 7.03 15.84 -0.38
CA ALA A 88 8.17 14.92 -0.28
C ALA A 88 7.95 13.86 0.79
N GLN A 89 7.28 14.19 1.89
CA GLN A 89 6.93 13.24 2.94
C GLN A 89 5.87 12.24 2.44
N ALA A 90 4.84 12.70 1.73
CA ALA A 90 3.83 11.84 1.12
C ALA A 90 4.44 10.89 0.09
N GLY A 91 5.33 11.40 -0.78
CA GLY A 91 6.04 10.60 -1.77
C GLY A 91 6.97 9.56 -1.15
N ARG A 92 7.70 9.92 -0.08
CA ARG A 92 8.52 8.98 0.70
C ARG A 92 7.66 7.87 1.30
N ALA A 93 6.62 8.25 2.03
CA ALA A 93 5.72 7.32 2.70
C ALA A 93 5.10 6.34 1.70
N LEU A 94 4.63 6.82 0.54
CA LEU A 94 4.01 5.96 -0.46
C LEU A 94 4.98 4.94 -1.05
N ILE A 95 6.24 5.33 -1.29
CA ILE A 95 7.27 4.41 -1.77
C ILE A 95 7.64 3.37 -0.71
N ASP A 96 7.78 3.80 0.55
CA ASP A 96 8.19 2.92 1.63
C ASP A 96 7.08 1.93 1.99
N HIS A 97 5.82 2.35 1.92
CA HIS A 97 4.64 1.50 2.06
C HIS A 97 4.57 0.41 0.99
N VAL A 98 4.65 0.76 -0.29
CA VAL A 98 4.68 -0.24 -1.37
C VAL A 98 5.86 -1.21 -1.20
N ARG A 99 7.02 -0.73 -0.74
CA ARG A 99 8.17 -1.61 -0.46
C ARG A 99 7.89 -2.57 0.69
N PHE A 100 7.23 -2.10 1.74
CA PHE A 100 6.80 -2.94 2.85
C PHE A 100 5.86 -4.04 2.35
N GLU A 101 4.85 -3.70 1.55
CA GLU A 101 3.89 -4.67 1.04
C GLU A 101 4.57 -5.73 0.18
N GLU A 102 5.36 -5.27 -0.78
CA GLU A 102 6.03 -6.11 -1.76
C GLU A 102 7.07 -7.06 -1.14
N ARG A 103 7.77 -6.62 -0.08
CA ARG A 103 8.96 -7.31 0.46
C ARG A 103 8.73 -7.99 1.81
N VAL A 104 7.67 -7.62 2.52
CA VAL A 104 7.41 -8.13 3.87
C VAL A 104 6.01 -8.70 3.94
N LEU A 105 4.98 -7.90 3.65
CA LEU A 105 3.60 -8.32 3.83
C LEU A 105 3.20 -9.46 2.89
N PHE A 106 3.40 -9.27 1.58
CA PHE A 106 2.98 -10.24 0.58
C PHE A 106 3.78 -11.55 0.68
N PRO A 107 5.11 -11.57 0.91
CA PRO A 107 5.83 -12.81 1.19
C PRO A 107 5.34 -13.56 2.44
N CYS A 108 4.95 -12.84 3.49
CA CYS A 108 4.34 -13.46 4.67
C CYS A 108 2.99 -14.11 4.30
N LEU A 109 2.11 -13.39 3.63
CA LEU A 109 0.82 -13.92 3.17
C LEU A 109 0.97 -15.12 2.24
N GLU A 110 1.97 -15.10 1.34
CA GLU A 110 2.30 -16.24 0.47
C GLU A 110 2.62 -17.50 1.30
N ALA A 111 3.43 -17.37 2.36
CA ALA A 111 3.74 -18.49 3.26
C ALA A 111 2.49 -19.00 3.99
N LEU A 112 1.62 -18.10 4.48
CA LEU A 112 0.36 -18.48 5.14
C LEU A 112 -0.59 -19.21 4.19
N PHE A 113 -0.68 -18.79 2.92
CA PHE A 113 -1.49 -19.47 1.91
C PHE A 113 -0.95 -20.87 1.60
N GLU A 114 0.37 -21.05 1.50
CA GLU A 114 0.98 -22.36 1.28
C GLU A 114 0.76 -23.33 2.46
N GLU A 115 0.79 -22.85 3.69
CA GLU A 115 0.50 -23.66 4.89
C GLU A 115 -0.96 -24.13 4.98
N THR A 116 -1.88 -23.42 4.32
CA THR A 116 -3.31 -23.78 4.27
C THR A 116 -3.69 -24.73 3.13
N VAL A 117 -2.75 -25.16 2.29
CA VAL A 117 -2.98 -26.19 1.27
C VAL A 117 -2.79 -27.58 1.90
N PRO A 118 -3.84 -28.42 2.02
CA PRO A 118 -3.72 -29.80 2.52
C PRO A 118 -3.00 -30.74 1.54
#